data_AF-A0A3B9BR78-F1
#
_entry.id   AF-A0A3B9BR78-F1
#
_cell.length_a   1.000
_cell.length_b   1.000
_cell.length_c   1.000
_cell.angle_alpha   90.00
_cell.angle_beta   90.00
_cell.angle_gamma   90.00
#
_symmetry.space_group_name_H-M   'P 1'
#
loop_
_entity.id
_entity.type
_entity.pdbx_description
1 polymer ?
#
loop_
_entity_poly.entity_id
_entity_poly.type
_entity_poly.pdbx_seq_one_letter_code
_entity_poly.pdbx_strand_id
1 'polypeptide(L)' 'GRKRALLLHFGSAKAVSRAGLEDLKAVSGISGTLAQTIYDFFHDKG' A
#
# COMPACT_ATOMS: atom_id res chain seq x y z
N GLY A 1 13.30 2.13 3.48
CA GLY A 1 12.19 2.26 4.44
C GLY A 1 10.87 2.04 3.73
N ARG A 2 9.89 1.40 4.40
CA ARG A 2 8.61 0.95 3.82
C ARG A 2 7.85 2.02 3.03
N LYS A 3 7.78 3.24 3.57
CA LYS A 3 7.20 4.41 2.88
C LYS A 3 7.86 4.72 1.52
N ARG A 4 9.19 4.63 1.44
CA ARG A 4 9.94 4.85 0.19
C ARG A 4 9.69 3.72 -0.81
N ALA A 5 9.57 2.47 -0.35
CA ALA A 5 9.25 1.34 -1.23
C ALA A 5 7.86 1.49 -1.87
N LEU A 6 6.86 1.89 -1.08
CA LEU A 6 5.52 2.20 -1.58
C LEU A 6 5.56 3.34 -2.61
N LEU A 7 6.25 4.45 -2.30
CA LEU A 7 6.36 5.56 -3.25
C LEU A 7 7.15 5.20 -4.51
N LEU A 8 8.16 4.34 -4.43
CA LEU A 8 8.92 3.88 -5.59
C LEU A 8 8.08 2.94 -6.47
N HIS A 9 7.26 2.07 -5.85
CA HIS A 9 6.43 1.11 -6.57
C HIS A 9 5.21 1.77 -7.23
N PHE A 10 4.52 2.66 -6.50
CA PHE A 10 3.28 3.29 -6.93
C PHE A 10 3.46 4.71 -7.50
N GLY A 11 4.64 5.31 -7.34
CA GLY A 11 4.97 6.66 -7.82
C GLY A 11 4.42 7.82 -6.98
N SER A 12 3.30 7.64 -6.27
CA SER A 12 2.72 8.70 -5.41
C SER A 12 1.84 8.16 -4.29
N ALA A 13 1.62 8.96 -3.24
CA ALA A 13 0.69 8.62 -2.16
C ALA A 13 -0.76 8.43 -2.66
N LYS A 14 -1.16 9.17 -3.71
CA LYS A 14 -2.48 9.04 -4.34
C LYS A 14 -2.64 7.71 -5.09
N ALA A 15 -1.55 7.18 -5.63
CA ALA A 15 -1.55 5.85 -6.24
C ALA A 15 -1.58 4.75 -5.16
N VAL A 16 -0.85 4.93 -4.05
CA VAL A 16 -0.92 4.01 -2.89
C VAL A 16 -2.35 3.92 -2.34
N SER A 17 -3.09 5.03 -2.27
CA SER A 17 -4.47 5.03 -1.78
C SER A 17 -5.48 4.36 -2.73
N ARG A 18 -5.10 4.13 -3.99
CA ARG A 18 -5.93 3.42 -4.99
C ARG A 18 -5.43 2.00 -5.25
N ALA A 19 -4.33 1.60 -4.61
CA ALA A 19 -3.74 0.29 -4.82
C ALA A 19 -4.63 -0.79 -4.24
N GLY A 20 -4.74 -1.92 -4.95
CA GLY A 20 -5.40 -3.10 -4.42
C GLY A 20 -4.58 -3.76 -3.32
N LEU A 21 -5.23 -4.58 -2.50
CA LEU A 21 -4.56 -5.34 -1.45
C LEU A 21 -3.40 -6.19 -2.00
N GLU A 22 -3.58 -6.81 -3.17
CA GLU A 22 -2.56 -7.65 -3.81
C GLU A 22 -1.36 -6.83 -4.30
N ASP A 23 -1.57 -5.63 -4.83
CA ASP A 23 -0.49 -4.72 -5.23
C ASP A 23 0.32 -4.27 -4.01
N LEU A 24 -0.35 -3.98 -2.89
CA LEU A 24 0.32 -3.60 -1.64
C LEU A 24 1.20 -4.74 -1.11
N LYS A 25 0.76 -5.99 -1.27
CA LYS A 25 1.56 -7.19 -0.92
C LYS A 25 2.75 -7.42 -1.86
N ALA A 26 2.64 -6.99 -3.12
CA ALA A 26 3.73 -7.11 -4.10
C ALA A 26 4.92 -6.17 -3.80
N VAL A 27 4.74 -5.17 -2.93
CA VAL A 27 5.81 -4.26 -2.55
C VAL A 27 6.80 -4.95 -1.61
N SER A 28 8.06 -5.01 -2.05
CA SER A 28 9.15 -5.58 -1.25
C SER A 28 9.27 -4.89 0.12
N GLY A 29 9.22 -5.71 1.18
CA GLY A 29 9.27 -5.24 2.56
C GLY A 29 7.91 -4.83 3.16
N ILE A 30 6.81 -5.07 2.45
CA ILE A 30 5.45 -5.00 3.00
C ILE A 30 4.98 -6.43 3.31
N SER A 31 4.57 -6.67 4.55
CA SER A 31 3.94 -7.93 4.94
C SER A 31 2.44 -7.93 4.62
N GLY A 32 1.83 -9.12 4.52
CA GLY A 32 0.38 -9.24 4.28
C GLY A 32 -0.46 -8.47 5.30
N THR A 33 -0.11 -8.53 6.59
CA THR A 33 -0.81 -7.77 7.65
C THR A 33 -0.69 -6.26 7.44
N LEU A 34 0.49 -5.77 7.05
CA LEU A 34 0.70 -4.35 6.80
C LEU A 34 -0.02 -3.89 5.53
N ALA A 35 -0.01 -4.71 4.48
CA ALA A 35 -0.78 -4.45 3.26
C ALA A 35 -2.27 -4.32 3.58
N GLN A 36 -2.80 -5.22 4.42
CA GLN A 36 -4.19 -5.15 4.89
C GLN A 36 -4.46 -3.84 5.65
N THR A 37 -3.63 -3.49 6.64
CA THR A 37 -3.79 -2.23 7.38
C THR A 37 -3.75 -0.99 6.49
N ILE A 38 -2.87 -0.96 5.47
CA ILE A 38 -2.80 0.15 4.52
C ILE A 38 -4.05 0.18 3.64
N TYR A 39 -4.49 -0.97 3.14
CA TYR A 39 -5.69 -1.10 2.33
C TYR A 39 -6.92 -0.61 3.10
N ASP A 40 -7.12 -1.14 4.31
CA ASP A 40 -8.22 -0.77 5.21
C ASP A 40 -8.17 0.73 5.51
N PHE A 41 -7.01 1.31 5.83
CA PHE A 41 -6.88 2.74 6.09
C PHE A 41 -7.42 3.63 4.95
N PHE A 42 -7.25 3.23 3.70
CA PHE A 42 -7.71 4.00 2.54
C PHE A 42 -9.12 3.62 2.05
N HIS A 43 -9.62 2.42 2.39
CA HIS A 43 -10.88 1.87 1.87
C HIS A 43 -12.00 1.71 2.92
N ASP A 44 -11.70 1.71 4.22
CA ASP A 44 -12.65 1.51 5.33
C ASP A 44 -13.54 2.73 5.61
N LYS A 45 -13.24 3.90 5.01
CA LYS A 45 -14.04 5.14 5.18
C LYS A 45 -14.80 5.59 3.93
N GLY A 46 -15.05 4.68 3.00
CA GLY A 46 -15.88 4.90 1.82
C GLY A 46 -17.36 4.64 2.09
#